data_AF-A0A9X6UGT9-F1
#
_entry.id   AF-A0A9X6UGT9-F1
#
_cell.length_a   1.000
_cell.length_b   1.000
_cell.length_c   1.000
_cell.angle_alpha   90.00
_cell.angle_beta   90.00
_cell.angle_gamma   90.00
#
_symmetry.space_group_name_H-M   'P 1'
#
loop_
_entity.id
_entity.type
_entity.pdbx_description
1 polymer ?
#
loop_
_entity_poly.entity_id
_entity_poly.type
_entity_poly.pdbx_seq_one_letter_code
_entity_poly.pdbx_strand_id
1 'polypeptide(L)'
;IKIQLEYDLLSGQFLHIHTGPGKQHDRTYGSLCVPTVTANDLCIRDLGYFHLKDLQYIQDKEAYYISRIKSNTRIYQKNPNPDYFQDGRIKKGTEYIQIDMETLMKSLQPGQTCEIADAYVGMIDKVPARVIVHRLTKQQQQKRLQDQAVREKKKGMKYSPRSKRLSGINVYMTNTSTDIVPMGQVHDWYSLRWQIEILFKTWKSFFQ
;
A
#
# COMPACT_ATOMS: atom_id res chain seq x y z
N ILE A 1 9.16 -7.20 -23.64
CA ILE A 1 7.85 -6.49 -23.57
C ILE A 1 7.36 -6.53 -22.12
N LYS A 2 6.75 -5.45 -21.62
CA LYS A 2 6.06 -5.42 -20.32
C LYS A 2 4.56 -5.42 -20.57
N ILE A 3 3.83 -6.27 -19.86
CA ILE A 3 2.36 -6.32 -19.91
C ILE A 3 1.84 -5.78 -18.59
N GLN A 4 0.89 -4.87 -18.68
CA GLN A 4 0.10 -4.32 -17.59
C GLN A 4 -1.32 -4.83 -17.78
N LEU A 5 -1.96 -5.25 -16.69
CA LEU A 5 -3.29 -5.85 -16.71
C LEU A 5 -4.13 -5.31 -15.57
N GLU A 6 -5.36 -4.97 -15.91
CA GLU A 6 -6.46 -4.73 -15.00
C GLU A 6 -7.64 -5.59 -15.42
N TYR A 7 -8.28 -6.23 -14.45
CA TYR A 7 -9.45 -7.05 -14.70
C TYR A 7 -10.39 -7.03 -13.51
N ASP A 8 -11.66 -7.25 -13.79
CA ASP A 8 -12.69 -7.38 -12.77
C ASP A 8 -12.64 -8.79 -12.15
N LEU A 9 -12.49 -8.83 -10.82
CA LEU A 9 -12.33 -10.08 -10.07
C LEU A 9 -13.60 -10.94 -10.09
N LEU A 10 -14.78 -10.34 -10.19
CA LEU A 10 -16.07 -11.04 -10.09
C LEU A 10 -16.47 -11.68 -11.41
N SER A 11 -16.41 -10.93 -12.50
CA SER A 11 -16.75 -11.40 -13.85
C SER A 11 -15.58 -12.08 -14.57
N GLY A 12 -14.35 -11.83 -14.14
CA GLY A 12 -13.13 -12.26 -14.84
C GLY A 12 -12.83 -11.46 -16.12
N GLN A 13 -13.60 -10.41 -16.43
CA GLN A 13 -13.39 -9.61 -17.63
C GLN A 13 -12.12 -8.77 -17.55
N PHE A 14 -11.29 -8.85 -18.59
CA PHE A 14 -10.13 -7.97 -18.74
C PHE A 14 -10.61 -6.57 -19.14
N LEU A 15 -10.40 -5.60 -18.24
CA LEU A 15 -10.81 -4.22 -18.44
C LEU A 15 -9.75 -3.47 -19.25
N HIS A 16 -8.47 -3.67 -18.91
CA HIS A 16 -7.36 -3.07 -19.64
C HIS A 16 -6.17 -4.02 -19.75
N ILE A 17 -5.63 -4.11 -20.97
CA ILE A 17 -4.36 -4.77 -21.26
C ILE A 17 -3.49 -3.78 -22.00
N HIS A 18 -2.35 -3.42 -21.42
CA HIS A 18 -1.42 -2.50 -22.04
C HIS A 18 -0.04 -3.14 -22.16
N THR A 19 0.52 -3.08 -23.36
CA THR A 19 1.88 -3.54 -23.64
C THR A 19 2.79 -2.33 -23.80
N GLY A 20 3.99 -2.39 -23.21
CA GLY A 20 4.93 -1.28 -23.25
C GLY A 20 6.39 -1.70 -23.08
N PRO A 21 7.31 -0.72 -23.15
CA PRO A 21 8.73 -0.97 -22.93
C PRO A 21 9.00 -1.52 -21.53
N GLY A 22 9.96 -2.45 -21.43
CA GLY A 22 10.33 -3.12 -20.16
C GLY A 22 10.72 -2.18 -19.01
N LYS A 23 11.14 -0.95 -19.33
CA LYS A 23 11.69 0.03 -18.38
C LYS A 23 10.64 0.98 -17.79
N GLN A 24 9.39 0.96 -18.27
CA GLN A 24 8.36 1.88 -17.78
C GLN A 24 7.89 1.51 -16.36
N HIS A 25 7.74 2.51 -15.50
CA HIS A 25 7.37 2.30 -14.09
C HIS A 25 5.88 1.99 -13.93
N ASP A 26 5.54 1.03 -13.07
CA ASP A 26 4.15 0.55 -12.86
C ASP A 26 3.21 1.66 -12.38
N ARG A 27 3.68 2.54 -11.49
CA ARG A 27 2.99 3.78 -11.09
C ARG A 27 2.36 4.56 -12.25
N THR A 28 3.05 4.71 -13.38
CA THR A 28 2.52 5.47 -14.52
C THR A 28 1.29 4.80 -15.10
N TYR A 29 1.27 3.47 -15.16
CA TYR A 29 0.10 2.71 -15.60
C TYR A 29 -1.04 2.82 -14.60
N GLY A 30 -0.75 2.74 -13.30
CA GLY A 30 -1.75 2.94 -12.25
C GLY A 30 -2.54 4.24 -12.46
N SER A 31 -1.87 5.33 -12.80
CA SER A 31 -2.52 6.62 -13.07
C SER A 31 -3.30 6.69 -14.38
N LEU A 32 -2.99 5.83 -15.37
CA LEU A 32 -3.75 5.72 -16.62
C LEU A 32 -5.09 4.99 -16.43
N CYS A 33 -5.16 4.07 -15.48
CA CYS A 33 -6.36 3.30 -15.15
C CYS A 33 -7.30 4.04 -14.18
N VAL A 34 -6.78 4.95 -13.36
CA VAL A 34 -7.60 5.73 -12.40
C VAL A 34 -8.90 6.33 -13.00
N PRO A 35 -8.90 6.90 -14.22
CA PRO A 35 -10.10 7.50 -14.80
C PRO A 35 -11.24 6.52 -15.11
N THR A 36 -11.00 5.21 -15.15
CA THR A 36 -12.05 4.21 -15.43
C THR A 36 -12.77 3.72 -14.16
N VAL A 37 -12.29 4.14 -12.99
CA VAL A 37 -12.91 3.82 -11.70
C VAL A 37 -14.27 4.51 -11.57
N THR A 38 -15.27 3.72 -11.18
CA THR A 38 -16.64 4.16 -10.94
C THR A 38 -17.03 4.03 -9.46
N ALA A 39 -18.07 4.76 -9.05
CA ALA A 39 -18.54 4.73 -7.66
C ALA A 39 -18.86 3.31 -7.21
N ASN A 40 -18.53 2.99 -5.95
CA ASN A 40 -18.65 1.66 -5.34
C ASN A 40 -17.68 0.58 -5.85
N ASP A 41 -16.78 0.86 -6.79
CA ASP A 41 -15.71 -0.07 -7.14
C ASP A 41 -14.76 -0.30 -5.96
N LEU A 42 -14.17 -1.49 -5.86
CA LEU A 42 -13.07 -1.77 -4.94
C LEU A 42 -11.76 -2.03 -5.70
N CYS A 43 -10.89 -1.04 -5.75
CA CYS A 43 -9.59 -1.15 -6.38
C CYS A 43 -8.56 -1.85 -5.48
N ILE A 44 -8.02 -3.00 -5.90
CA ILE A 44 -6.91 -3.67 -5.20
C ILE A 44 -5.59 -3.42 -5.94
N ARG A 45 -4.71 -2.59 -5.37
CA ARG A 45 -3.47 -2.14 -6.03
C ARG A 45 -2.21 -2.68 -5.38
N ASP A 46 -1.25 -3.12 -6.19
CA ASP A 46 0.05 -3.55 -5.66
C ASP A 46 0.88 -2.39 -5.13
N LEU A 47 1.91 -2.75 -4.37
CA LEU A 47 2.98 -1.83 -3.98
C LEU A 47 3.61 -1.07 -5.17
N GLY A 48 3.70 -1.68 -6.36
CA GLY A 48 4.23 -1.04 -7.58
C GLY A 48 3.33 0.06 -8.16
N TYR A 49 2.03 -0.01 -7.90
CA TYR A 49 1.00 0.92 -8.37
C TYR A 49 0.57 1.92 -7.28
N PHE A 50 1.22 1.90 -6.11
CA PHE A 50 0.94 2.84 -5.04
C PHE A 50 1.27 4.28 -5.45
N HIS A 51 0.26 5.14 -5.42
CA HIS A 51 0.38 6.57 -5.60
C HIS A 51 -0.73 7.30 -4.84
N LEU A 52 -0.35 8.20 -3.93
CA LEU A 52 -1.31 8.85 -3.03
C LEU A 52 -2.38 9.65 -3.78
N LYS A 53 -2.01 10.39 -4.83
CA LYS A 53 -2.98 11.16 -5.62
C LYS A 53 -4.00 10.26 -6.32
N ASP A 54 -3.58 9.07 -6.74
CA ASP A 54 -4.48 8.12 -7.38
C ASP A 54 -5.49 7.54 -6.37
N LEU A 55 -5.04 7.26 -5.15
CA LEU A 55 -5.93 6.79 -4.07
C LEU A 55 -6.89 7.89 -3.62
N GLN A 56 -6.44 9.14 -3.56
CA GLN A 56 -7.31 10.29 -3.30
C GLN A 56 -8.36 10.42 -4.40
N TYR A 57 -7.98 10.30 -5.68
CA TYR A 57 -8.94 10.35 -6.78
C TYR A 57 -9.99 9.24 -6.69
N ILE A 58 -9.58 8.00 -6.36
CA ILE A 58 -10.53 6.88 -6.16
C ILE A 58 -11.55 7.25 -5.07
N GLN A 59 -11.08 7.80 -3.95
CA GLN A 59 -11.96 8.25 -2.88
C GLN A 59 -12.89 9.38 -3.32
N ASP A 60 -12.39 10.36 -4.06
CA ASP A 60 -13.17 11.49 -4.59
C ASP A 60 -14.25 11.04 -5.59
N LYS A 61 -14.13 9.83 -6.14
CA LYS A 61 -15.11 9.16 -7.01
C LYS A 61 -16.11 8.28 -6.25
N GLU A 62 -16.12 8.34 -4.92
CA GLU A 62 -16.96 7.47 -4.07
C GLU A 62 -16.67 5.98 -4.29
N ALA A 63 -15.43 5.67 -4.67
CA ALA A 63 -14.94 4.31 -4.83
C ALA A 63 -13.98 3.95 -3.70
N TYR A 64 -13.75 2.65 -3.54
CA TYR A 64 -12.95 2.08 -2.47
C TYR A 64 -11.60 1.57 -2.99
N TYR A 65 -10.62 1.49 -2.11
CA TYR A 65 -9.34 0.86 -2.43
C TYR A 65 -8.76 0.06 -1.26
N ILE A 66 -7.98 -0.97 -1.60
CA ILE A 66 -7.02 -1.59 -0.69
C ILE A 66 -5.65 -1.57 -1.40
N SER A 67 -4.72 -0.81 -0.85
CA SER A 67 -3.37 -0.67 -1.40
C SER A 67 -2.32 -1.00 -0.36
N ARG A 68 -1.29 -1.73 -0.75
CA ARG A 68 -0.08 -1.86 0.08
C ARG A 68 0.80 -0.64 -0.12
N ILE A 69 1.27 -0.06 0.97
CA ILE A 69 2.15 1.11 0.93
C ILE A 69 3.58 0.72 1.31
N LYS A 70 4.55 1.55 0.92
CA LYS A 70 5.95 1.32 1.30
C LYS A 70 6.09 1.55 2.80
N SER A 71 6.87 0.72 3.49
CA SER A 71 7.03 0.82 4.95
C SER A 71 7.74 2.10 5.42
N ASN A 72 8.37 2.85 4.52
CA ASN A 72 8.93 4.17 4.77
C ASN A 72 7.96 5.34 4.48
N THR A 73 6.72 5.05 4.09
CA THR A 73 5.69 6.08 3.92
C THR A 73 5.38 6.68 5.28
N ARG A 74 5.35 8.00 5.37
CA ARG A 74 5.05 8.69 6.62
C ARG A 74 3.55 8.62 6.89
N ILE A 75 3.21 8.23 8.11
CA ILE A 75 1.85 8.07 8.60
C ILE A 75 1.73 8.94 9.83
N TYR A 76 0.60 9.62 9.97
CA TYR A 76 0.34 10.58 11.01
C TYR A 76 -1.03 10.35 11.63
N GLN A 77 -1.23 10.83 12.85
CA GLN A 77 -2.55 11.09 13.44
C GLN A 77 -2.69 12.57 13.74
N LYS A 78 -3.93 13.07 13.82
CA LYS A 78 -4.17 14.43 14.30
C LYS A 78 -3.61 14.60 15.70
N ASN A 79 -2.93 15.72 15.93
CA ASN A 79 -2.49 16.09 17.25
C ASN A 79 -3.72 16.59 18.05
N PRO A 80 -4.06 15.97 19.20
CA PRO A 80 -5.14 16.49 20.05
C PRO A 80 -4.83 17.87 20.64
N ASN A 81 -3.54 18.20 20.80
CA ASN A 81 -3.06 19.45 21.40
C ASN A 81 -2.03 20.13 20.48
N PRO A 82 -2.45 20.73 19.34
CA PRO A 82 -1.54 21.45 18.46
C PRO A 82 -1.11 22.78 19.10
N ASP A 83 0.05 23.28 18.70
CA ASP A 83 0.50 24.61 19.10
C ASP A 83 -0.22 25.67 18.26
N TYR A 84 -0.41 26.85 18.86
CA TYR A 84 -1.01 28.01 18.20
C TYR A 84 -0.03 29.18 18.15
N PHE A 85 -0.14 30.00 17.10
CA PHE A 85 0.44 31.33 17.06
C PHE A 85 -0.34 32.27 17.98
N GLN A 86 0.22 33.44 18.31
CA GLN A 86 -0.45 34.44 19.16
C GLN A 86 -1.78 34.94 18.55
N ASP A 87 -1.95 34.84 17.24
CA ASP A 87 -3.17 35.20 16.50
C ASP A 87 -4.23 34.08 16.47
N GLY A 88 -4.00 32.97 17.18
CA GLY A 88 -4.92 31.83 17.25
C GLY A 88 -4.85 30.86 16.06
N ARG A 89 -3.97 31.08 15.07
CA ARG A 89 -3.78 30.12 13.98
C ARG A 89 -2.96 28.91 14.45
N ILE A 90 -3.33 27.71 14.01
CA ILE A 90 -2.55 26.49 14.29
C ILE A 90 -1.17 26.58 13.64
N LYS A 91 -0.12 26.24 14.40
CA LYS A 91 1.20 25.98 13.84
C LYS A 91 1.14 24.65 13.08
N LYS A 92 1.04 24.71 11.75
CA LYS A 92 0.90 23.54 10.86
C LYS A 92 1.89 22.40 11.14
N GLY A 93 3.11 22.71 11.60
CA GLY A 93 4.11 21.69 11.97
C GLY A 93 3.73 20.82 13.18
N THR A 94 2.76 21.26 13.97
CA THR A 94 2.26 20.59 15.19
C THR A 94 0.85 20.03 15.04
N GLU A 95 0.20 20.24 13.88
CA GLU A 95 -1.16 19.77 13.62
C GLU A 95 -1.26 18.23 13.60
N TYR A 96 -0.14 17.57 13.26
CA TYR A 96 -0.08 16.12 13.12
C TYR A 96 1.10 15.54 13.88
N ILE A 97 0.89 14.42 14.55
CA ILE A 97 1.93 13.63 15.19
C ILE A 97 2.31 12.49 14.23
N GLN A 98 3.60 12.40 13.88
CA GLN A 98 4.08 11.29 13.05
C GLN A 98 4.15 10.02 13.88
N ILE A 99 3.56 8.95 13.36
CA ILE A 99 3.66 7.62 13.97
C ILE A 99 5.06 7.06 13.72
N ASP A 100 5.73 6.66 14.80
CA ASP A 100 6.97 5.90 14.68
C ASP A 100 6.67 4.43 14.40
N MET A 101 6.77 4.07 13.12
CA MET A 101 6.55 2.70 12.64
C MET A 101 7.50 1.66 13.26
N GLU A 102 8.70 2.05 13.71
CA GLU A 102 9.60 1.10 14.38
C GLU A 102 9.12 0.78 15.80
N THR A 103 8.65 1.80 16.51
CA THR A 103 8.06 1.64 17.85
C THR A 103 6.76 0.84 17.76
N LEU A 104 5.87 1.19 16.82
CA LEU A 104 4.64 0.42 16.57
C LEU A 104 4.94 -1.05 16.20
N MET A 105 5.93 -1.29 15.35
CA MET A 105 6.32 -2.65 14.98
C MET A 105 6.80 -3.46 16.20
N LYS A 106 7.53 -2.84 17.13
CA LYS A 106 8.05 -3.50 18.33
C LYS A 106 6.96 -3.81 19.35
N SER A 107 5.88 -3.03 19.40
CA SER A 107 4.75 -3.31 20.30
C SER A 107 3.86 -4.46 19.82
N LEU A 108 4.03 -4.92 18.57
CA LEU A 108 3.26 -6.03 18.00
C LEU A 108 3.98 -7.38 18.12
N GLN A 109 3.23 -8.41 18.47
CA GLN A 109 3.69 -9.79 18.41
C GLN A 109 3.79 -10.27 16.95
N PRO A 110 4.70 -11.20 16.60
CA PRO A 110 4.73 -11.81 15.28
C PRO A 110 3.38 -12.43 14.89
N GLY A 111 2.84 -12.04 13.73
CA GLY A 111 1.51 -12.45 13.26
C GLY A 111 0.37 -11.52 13.70
N GLN A 112 0.60 -10.58 14.62
CA GLN A 112 -0.42 -9.65 15.08
C GLN A 112 -0.69 -8.55 14.04
N THR A 113 -1.95 -8.15 13.95
CA THR A 113 -2.39 -7.00 13.15
C THR A 113 -2.92 -5.92 14.08
N CYS A 114 -2.61 -4.66 13.77
CA CYS A 114 -3.27 -3.51 14.37
C CYS A 114 -3.81 -2.56 13.31
N GLU A 115 -4.73 -1.72 13.75
CA GLU A 115 -5.42 -0.74 12.94
C GLU A 115 -5.19 0.67 13.49
N ILE A 116 -5.01 1.61 12.59
CA ILE A 116 -5.03 3.05 12.85
C ILE A 116 -6.17 3.61 11.99
N ALA A 117 -7.34 3.82 12.60
CA ALA A 117 -8.55 4.22 11.90
C ALA A 117 -8.43 5.62 11.28
N ASP A 118 -7.98 6.60 12.07
CA ASP A 118 -7.86 8.01 11.65
C ASP A 118 -6.41 8.37 11.30
N ALA A 119 -5.87 7.71 10.26
CA ALA A 119 -4.52 7.97 9.79
C ALA A 119 -4.49 9.02 8.67
N TYR A 120 -3.40 9.76 8.59
CA TYR A 120 -3.09 10.67 7.50
C TYR A 120 -1.79 10.24 6.85
N VAL A 121 -1.83 9.87 5.58
CA VAL A 121 -0.72 9.22 4.87
C VAL A 121 -0.08 10.19 3.88
N GLY A 122 1.25 10.29 3.93
CA GLY A 122 2.03 11.14 3.04
C GLY A 122 2.64 12.34 3.75
N MET A 123 3.77 12.81 3.21
CA MET A 123 4.53 13.91 3.82
C MET A 123 3.82 15.25 3.67
N ILE A 124 3.31 15.53 2.47
CA ILE A 124 2.68 16.80 2.09
C ILE A 124 1.16 16.63 2.03
N ASP A 125 0.68 15.71 1.18
CA ASP A 125 -0.75 15.56 0.86
C ASP A 125 -1.61 15.09 2.03
N LYS A 126 -1.05 14.31 2.98
CA LYS A 126 -1.72 13.84 4.20
C LYS A 126 -3.11 13.26 3.93
N VAL A 127 -3.19 12.32 2.99
CA VAL A 127 -4.46 11.69 2.59
C VAL A 127 -5.08 10.96 3.80
N PRO A 128 -6.31 11.29 4.21
CA PRO A 128 -7.00 10.60 5.29
C PRO A 128 -7.30 9.17 4.84
N ALA A 129 -7.00 8.20 5.69
CA ALA A 129 -7.23 6.79 5.40
C ALA A 129 -7.21 5.97 6.69
N ARG A 130 -7.72 4.76 6.56
CA ARG A 130 -7.51 3.68 7.52
C ARG A 130 -6.23 2.93 7.17
N VAL A 131 -5.35 2.75 8.15
CA VAL A 131 -4.07 2.06 7.98
C VAL A 131 -4.04 0.78 8.78
N ILE A 132 -3.71 -0.33 8.12
CA ILE A 132 -3.59 -1.64 8.75
C ILE A 132 -2.13 -2.08 8.73
N VAL A 133 -1.59 -2.39 9.90
CA VAL A 133 -0.21 -2.83 10.08
C VAL A 133 -0.22 -4.28 10.54
N HIS A 134 0.33 -5.15 9.70
CA HIS A 134 0.47 -6.57 10.02
C HIS A 134 1.94 -6.90 10.27
N ARG A 135 2.25 -7.41 11.47
CA ARG A 135 3.57 -7.91 11.84
C ARG A 135 3.77 -9.30 11.26
N LEU A 136 4.80 -9.48 10.43
CA LEU A 136 5.09 -10.79 9.85
C LEU A 136 5.41 -11.83 10.92
N THR A 137 5.11 -13.10 10.61
CA THR A 137 5.61 -14.21 11.41
C THR A 137 7.14 -14.31 11.30
N LYS A 138 7.78 -14.95 12.29
CA LYS A 138 9.25 -15.15 12.27
C LYS A 138 9.72 -15.84 10.99
N GLN A 139 8.98 -16.83 10.52
CA GLN A 139 9.28 -17.56 9.28
C GLN A 139 9.17 -16.67 8.04
N GLN A 140 8.09 -15.90 7.92
CA GLN A 140 7.90 -14.94 6.82
C GLN A 140 8.98 -13.86 6.82
N GLN A 141 9.35 -13.35 7.99
CA GLN A 141 10.40 -12.36 8.14
C GLN A 141 11.77 -12.93 7.71
N GLN A 142 12.11 -14.14 8.13
CA GLN A 142 13.37 -14.79 7.76
C GLN A 142 13.48 -15.00 6.24
N LYS A 143 12.42 -15.50 5.61
CA LYS A 143 12.35 -15.65 4.15
C LYS A 143 12.54 -14.32 3.44
N ARG A 144 11.89 -13.25 3.92
CA ARG A 144 12.01 -11.91 3.35
C ARG A 144 13.44 -11.34 3.49
N LEU A 145 14.14 -11.61 4.59
CA LEU A 145 15.53 -11.21 4.78
C LEU A 145 16.48 -11.97 3.82
N GLN A 146 16.25 -13.25 3.61
CA GLN A 146 17.00 -14.06 2.62
C GLN A 146 16.79 -13.51 1.20
N ASP A 147 15.55 -13.28 0.80
CA ASP A 147 15.21 -12.71 -0.52
C ASP A 147 15.84 -11.32 -0.72
N GLN A 148 15.90 -10.51 0.34
CA GLN A 148 16.58 -9.22 0.31
C GLN A 148 18.07 -9.36 0.11
N ALA A 149 18.74 -10.27 0.84
CA ALA A 149 20.18 -10.49 0.68
C ALA A 149 20.53 -10.94 -0.75
N VAL A 150 19.72 -11.81 -1.35
CA VAL A 150 19.86 -12.22 -2.76
C VAL A 150 19.71 -11.01 -3.70
N ARG A 151 18.72 -10.15 -3.46
CA ARG A 151 18.50 -8.93 -4.26
C ARG A 151 19.62 -7.91 -4.11
N GLU A 152 20.13 -7.70 -2.90
CA GLU A 152 21.28 -6.82 -2.61
C GLU A 152 22.51 -7.24 -3.43
N LYS A 153 22.83 -8.55 -3.39
CA LYS A 153 23.94 -9.12 -4.17
C LYS A 153 23.71 -8.96 -5.68
N LYS A 154 22.52 -9.29 -6.18
CA LYS A 154 22.19 -9.21 -7.61
C LYS A 154 22.25 -7.79 -8.16
N LYS A 155 21.87 -6.78 -7.36
CA LYS A 155 21.80 -5.38 -7.78
C LYS A 155 23.01 -4.54 -7.36
N GLY A 156 23.95 -5.10 -6.60
CA GLY A 156 25.11 -4.36 -6.08
C GLY A 156 24.72 -3.20 -5.14
N MET A 157 23.63 -3.34 -4.38
CA MET A 157 23.10 -2.28 -3.50
C MET A 157 22.82 -2.81 -2.10
N LYS A 158 22.78 -1.94 -1.09
CA LYS A 158 22.41 -2.29 0.29
C LYS A 158 21.20 -1.47 0.75
N TYR A 159 20.25 -2.13 1.42
CA TYR A 159 19.16 -1.48 2.13
C TYR A 159 19.64 -0.94 3.47
N SER A 160 19.05 0.19 3.89
CA SER A 160 19.34 0.76 5.21
C SER A 160 18.93 -0.19 6.35
N PRO A 161 19.59 -0.13 7.52
CA PRO A 161 19.20 -0.93 8.69
C PRO A 161 17.72 -0.76 9.06
N ARG A 162 17.21 0.49 8.99
CA ARG A 162 15.80 0.81 9.23
C ARG A 162 14.88 0.13 8.24
N SER A 163 15.21 0.17 6.94
CA SER A 163 14.42 -0.51 5.90
C SER A 163 14.39 -2.02 6.10
N LYS A 164 15.50 -2.64 6.53
CA LYS A 164 15.55 -4.07 6.84
C LYS A 164 14.65 -4.41 8.03
N ARG A 165 14.70 -3.63 9.11
CA ARG A 165 13.82 -3.80 10.28
C ARG A 165 12.34 -3.67 9.91
N LEU A 166 11.98 -2.58 9.23
CA LEU A 166 10.61 -2.32 8.77
C LEU A 166 10.13 -3.25 7.65
N SER A 167 10.99 -4.11 7.11
CA SER A 167 10.55 -5.15 6.18
C SER A 167 9.78 -6.28 6.87
N GLY A 168 9.90 -6.37 8.20
CA GLY A 168 9.15 -7.30 9.04
C GLY A 168 7.68 -6.92 9.26
N ILE A 169 7.15 -5.94 8.54
CA ILE A 169 5.73 -5.58 8.55
C ILE A 169 5.17 -5.48 7.12
N ASN A 170 3.87 -5.69 6.98
CA ASN A 170 3.09 -5.21 5.85
C ASN A 170 2.25 -4.02 6.33
N VAL A 171 2.14 -2.99 5.50
CA VAL A 171 1.33 -1.82 5.79
C VAL A 171 0.36 -1.63 4.63
N TYR A 172 -0.93 -1.62 4.96
CA TYR A 172 -2.02 -1.42 4.03
C TYR A 172 -2.69 -0.08 4.33
N MET A 173 -3.20 0.54 3.28
CA MET A 173 -4.00 1.76 3.33
C MET A 173 -5.30 1.47 2.61
N THR A 174 -6.41 1.87 3.21
CA THR A 174 -7.76 1.69 2.66
C THR A 174 -8.66 2.85 3.09
N ASN A 175 -9.68 3.15 2.30
CA ASN A 175 -10.78 4.04 2.67
C ASN A 175 -12.07 3.25 2.99
N THR A 176 -12.03 1.92 3.05
CA THR A 176 -13.17 1.11 3.49
C THR A 176 -13.37 1.23 4.99
N SER A 177 -14.63 1.30 5.42
CA SER A 177 -14.96 1.23 6.84
C SER A 177 -14.68 -0.16 7.40
N THR A 178 -14.57 -0.24 8.73
CA THR A 178 -14.40 -1.52 9.45
C THR A 178 -15.58 -2.45 9.27
N ASP A 179 -16.79 -1.91 9.02
CA ASP A 179 -17.99 -2.68 8.76
C ASP A 179 -17.97 -3.36 7.38
N ILE A 180 -17.38 -2.71 6.38
CA ILE A 180 -17.27 -3.27 5.02
C ILE A 180 -16.11 -4.27 4.96
N VAL A 181 -14.92 -3.89 5.42
CA VAL A 181 -13.75 -4.77 5.46
C VAL A 181 -13.13 -4.77 6.85
N PRO A 182 -13.40 -5.76 7.70
CA PRO A 182 -12.79 -5.86 9.02
C PRO A 182 -11.26 -5.94 8.95
N MET A 183 -10.56 -5.43 9.98
CA MET A 183 -9.09 -5.39 10.04
C MET A 183 -8.44 -6.73 9.67
N GLY A 184 -8.99 -7.82 10.20
CA GLY A 184 -8.47 -9.17 10.00
C GLY A 184 -8.52 -9.63 8.54
N GLN A 185 -9.44 -9.09 7.74
CA GLN A 185 -9.67 -9.52 6.35
C GLN A 185 -8.93 -8.65 5.32
N VAL A 186 -8.40 -7.48 5.69
CA VAL A 186 -7.73 -6.58 4.73
C VAL A 186 -6.58 -7.26 3.99
N HIS A 187 -5.83 -8.15 4.67
CA HIS A 187 -4.79 -8.95 4.03
C HIS A 187 -5.36 -9.96 3.03
N ASP A 188 -6.44 -10.65 3.40
CA ASP A 188 -7.05 -11.70 2.58
C ASP A 188 -7.60 -11.11 1.29
N TRP A 189 -8.31 -9.98 1.39
CA TRP A 189 -8.79 -9.23 0.22
C TRP A 189 -7.62 -8.73 -0.63
N TYR A 190 -6.59 -8.15 -0.03
CA TYR A 190 -5.38 -7.76 -0.77
C TYR A 190 -4.71 -8.94 -1.48
N SER A 191 -4.76 -10.15 -0.89
CA SER A 191 -4.12 -11.33 -1.44
C SER A 191 -4.74 -11.80 -2.77
N LEU A 192 -6.00 -11.43 -3.06
CA LEU A 192 -6.67 -11.69 -4.33
C LEU A 192 -5.91 -11.11 -5.53
N ARG A 193 -5.10 -10.08 -5.31
CA ARG A 193 -4.22 -9.53 -6.34
C ARG A 193 -3.22 -10.55 -6.91
N TRP A 194 -2.95 -11.63 -6.18
CA TRP A 194 -2.08 -12.73 -6.63
C TRP A 194 -2.63 -13.45 -7.86
N GLN A 195 -3.94 -13.37 -8.13
CA GLN A 195 -4.55 -13.92 -9.35
C GLN A 195 -3.92 -13.36 -10.64
N ILE A 196 -3.50 -12.09 -10.64
CA ILE A 196 -2.72 -11.49 -11.75
C ILE A 196 -1.42 -12.27 -11.97
N GLU A 197 -0.73 -12.65 -10.89
CA GLU A 197 0.53 -13.41 -10.98
C GLU A 197 0.28 -14.83 -11.50
N ILE A 198 -0.80 -15.48 -11.07
CA ILE A 198 -1.21 -16.80 -11.61
C ILE A 198 -1.46 -16.69 -13.11
N LEU A 199 -2.26 -15.71 -13.55
CA LEU A 199 -2.58 -15.51 -14.96
C LEU A 199 -1.31 -15.33 -15.81
N PHE A 200 -0.38 -14.50 -15.36
CA PHE A 200 0.89 -14.31 -16.07
C PHE A 200 1.78 -15.55 -16.06
N LYS A 201 1.75 -16.38 -15.02
CA LYS A 201 2.46 -17.68 -15.03
C LYS A 201 1.85 -18.62 -16.06
N THR A 202 0.52 -18.69 -16.12
CA THR A 202 -0.21 -19.49 -17.10
C THR A 202 0.11 -19.05 -18.52
N TRP A 203 0.04 -17.75 -18.82
CA TRP A 203 0.39 -17.22 -20.15
C TRP A 203 1.82 -17.56 -20.57
N LYS A 204 2.79 -17.40 -19.67
CA LYS A 204 4.19 -17.77 -19.96
C LYS A 204 4.39 -19.26 -20.21
N SER A 205 3.53 -20.11 -19.66
CA SER A 205 3.57 -21.55 -19.92
C SER A 205 3.03 -21.92 -21.30
N PHE A 206 2.05 -21.15 -21.81
CA PHE A 206 1.43 -21.42 -23.11
C PHE A 206 2.13 -20.71 -24.29
N PHE A 207 2.64 -19.50 -24.08
CA PHE A 207 3.18 -18.63 -25.13
C PHE A 207 4.71 -18.53 -25.09
N GLN A 208 5.41 -19.67 -25.16
CA GLN A 208 6.89 -19.74 -25.16
C GLN A 208 7.55 -18.81 -26.17
#